data_AF-A0A972VG13-F1
#
_entry.id   AF-A0A972VG13-F1
#
_cell.length_a   1.000
_cell.length_b   1.000
_cell.length_c   1.000
_cell.angle_alpha   90.00
_cell.angle_beta   90.00
_cell.angle_gamma   90.00
#
_symmetry.space_group_name_H-M   'P 1'
#
loop_
_entity.id
_entity.type
_entity.pdbx_description
1 polymer ?
#
loop_
_entity_poly.entity_id
_entity_poly.type
_entity_poly.pdbx_seq_one_letter_code
_entity_poly.pdbx_strand_id
1 'polypeptide(L)'
;MAVTEVGASNQIQMDYMKLLVTQMQNQNPLEPMNNDQMTSQLTQITQLELMESQASSFAKVLETTEHSYATSLLGKEVSFYFNTESGELDTATGVVDLVTRGTDGEIQLSTGDRTFSMDDVATIREL
;
A
#
# COMPACT_ATOMS: atom_id res chain seq x y z
N MET A 1 3.79 -6.83 -13.92
CA MET A 1 3.83 -8.23 -13.46
C MET A 1 3.66 -8.20 -11.95
N ALA A 2 2.44 -8.34 -11.42
CA ALA A 2 2.14 -8.30 -9.97
C ALA A 2 0.88 -9.10 -9.60
N VAL A 3 0.35 -9.94 -10.51
CA VAL A 3 -0.91 -10.69 -10.30
C VAL A 3 -0.65 -12.15 -9.92
N THR A 4 0.62 -12.57 -9.82
CA THR A 4 0.98 -14.00 -9.68
C THR A 4 1.20 -14.47 -8.24
N GLU A 5 1.30 -13.57 -7.25
CA GLU A 5 1.51 -13.99 -5.84
C GLU A 5 0.21 -14.37 -5.13
N VAL A 6 -0.89 -13.66 -5.37
CA VAL A 6 -2.20 -13.91 -4.71
C VAL A 6 -2.86 -15.22 -5.17
N GLY A 7 -2.46 -15.74 -6.35
CA GLY A 7 -2.92 -17.04 -6.85
C GLY A 7 -2.21 -18.24 -6.22
N ALA A 8 -0.92 -18.09 -5.88
CA ALA A 8 -0.10 -19.20 -5.40
C ALA A 8 -0.49 -19.67 -4.00
N SER A 9 -0.84 -18.75 -3.09
CA SER A 9 -1.18 -19.05 -1.69
C SER A 9 -2.48 -19.85 -1.56
N ASN A 10 -3.52 -19.44 -2.29
CA ASN A 10 -4.78 -20.18 -2.37
C ASN A 10 -4.59 -21.58 -2.95
N GLN A 11 -3.66 -21.73 -3.90
CA GLN A 11 -3.36 -23.00 -4.54
C GLN A 11 -2.61 -23.95 -3.59
N ILE A 12 -1.67 -23.44 -2.80
CA ILE A 12 -0.97 -24.20 -1.74
C ILE A 12 -1.97 -24.65 -0.66
N GLN A 13 -2.90 -23.78 -0.24
CA GLN A 13 -3.91 -24.11 0.77
C GLN A 13 -4.92 -25.17 0.25
N MET A 14 -5.30 -25.10 -1.03
CA MET A 14 -6.19 -26.08 -1.68
C MET A 14 -5.53 -27.44 -1.94
N ASP A 15 -4.28 -27.46 -2.44
CA ASP A 15 -3.53 -28.70 -2.64
C ASP A 15 -3.22 -29.39 -1.30
N TYR A 16 -3.06 -28.61 -0.23
CA TYR A 16 -2.92 -29.10 1.13
C TYR A 16 -4.21 -29.69 1.70
N MET A 17 -5.36 -29.02 1.56
CA MET A 17 -6.66 -29.54 1.98
C MET A 17 -6.98 -30.89 1.29
N LYS A 18 -6.57 -31.03 0.03
CA LYS A 18 -6.69 -32.26 -0.74
C LYS A 18 -5.81 -33.38 -0.19
N LEU A 19 -4.59 -33.06 0.26
CA LEU A 19 -3.69 -34.01 0.91
C LEU A 19 -4.20 -34.43 2.30
N LEU A 20 -4.79 -33.51 3.06
CA LEU A 20 -5.39 -33.76 4.39
C LEU A 20 -6.62 -34.67 4.30
N VAL A 21 -7.49 -34.46 3.31
CA VAL A 21 -8.62 -35.36 3.02
C VAL A 21 -8.13 -36.74 2.58
N THR A 22 -7.07 -36.80 1.78
CA THR A 22 -6.47 -38.07 1.32
C THR A 22 -5.83 -38.86 2.47
N GLN A 23 -5.20 -38.18 3.43
CA GLN A 23 -4.65 -38.80 4.63
C GLN A 23 -5.76 -39.24 5.60
N MET A 24 -6.83 -38.46 5.79
CA MET A 24 -7.99 -38.88 6.58
C MET A 24 -8.67 -40.14 6.02
N GLN A 25 -8.71 -40.31 4.69
CA GLN A 25 -9.26 -41.51 4.06
C GLN A 25 -8.36 -42.76 4.22
N ASN A 26 -7.06 -42.58 4.52
CA ASN A 26 -6.07 -43.67 4.61
C ASN A 26 -5.47 -43.87 6.02
N GLN A 27 -5.91 -43.13 7.04
CA GLN A 27 -5.40 -43.30 8.40
C GLN A 27 -6.14 -44.42 9.14
N ASN A 28 -5.37 -45.44 9.55
CA ASN A 28 -5.83 -46.43 10.52
C ASN A 28 -6.02 -45.71 11.88
N PRO A 29 -7.20 -45.77 12.51
CA PRO A 29 -7.61 -44.91 13.65
C PRO A 29 -6.79 -45.05 14.95
N LEU A 30 -5.71 -45.83 14.98
CA LEU A 30 -4.96 -46.18 16.18
C LEU A 30 -3.68 -45.34 16.44
N GLU A 31 -3.25 -44.47 15.51
CA GLU A 31 -2.07 -43.61 15.72
C GLU A 31 -2.27 -42.17 15.22
N PRO A 32 -2.92 -41.29 16.02
CA PRO A 32 -3.17 -39.90 15.66
C PRO A 32 -1.98 -39.01 16.07
N MET A 33 -0.87 -39.00 15.31
CA MET A 33 0.32 -38.23 15.72
C MET A 33 0.91 -37.25 14.68
N ASN A 34 0.32 -37.08 13.48
CA ASN A 34 0.90 -36.17 12.46
C ASN A 34 0.09 -34.92 12.06
N ASN A 35 -1.16 -34.75 12.52
CA ASN A 35 -2.00 -33.61 12.08
C ASN A 35 -1.72 -32.30 12.83
N ASP A 36 -1.18 -32.33 14.05
CA ASP A 36 -1.04 -31.14 14.90
C ASP A 36 0.13 -30.24 14.47
N GLN A 37 1.28 -30.82 14.11
CA GLN A 37 2.45 -30.06 13.64
C GLN A 37 2.17 -29.36 12.30
N MET A 38 1.41 -30.00 11.43
CA MET A 38 1.06 -29.48 10.11
C MET A 38 0.04 -28.34 10.23
N THR A 39 -0.97 -28.49 11.09
CA THR A 39 -1.94 -27.43 11.44
C THR A 39 -1.25 -26.22 12.05
N SER A 40 -0.24 -26.44 12.89
CA SER A 40 0.58 -25.36 13.46
C SER A 40 1.36 -24.57 12.40
N GLN A 41 1.91 -25.24 11.38
CA GLN A 41 2.63 -24.57 10.29
C GLN A 41 1.69 -23.79 9.36
N LEU A 42 0.51 -24.34 9.03
CA LEU A 42 -0.51 -23.59 8.29
C LEU A 42 -1.00 -22.36 9.04
N THR A 43 -1.19 -22.49 10.35
CA THR A 43 -1.61 -21.38 11.20
C THR A 43 -0.56 -20.25 11.18
N GLN A 44 0.73 -20.58 11.10
CA GLN A 44 1.80 -19.59 10.94
C GLN A 44 1.77 -18.92 9.55
N ILE A 45 1.58 -19.67 8.47
CA ILE A 45 1.51 -19.11 7.10
C ILE A 45 0.28 -18.20 6.96
N THR A 46 -0.89 -18.65 7.41
CA THR A 46 -2.13 -17.84 7.37
C THR A 46 -2.02 -16.57 8.21
N GLN A 47 -1.29 -16.60 9.32
CA GLN A 47 -0.99 -15.39 10.09
C GLN A 47 -0.10 -14.42 9.32
N LEU A 48 0.93 -14.90 8.62
CA LEU A 48 1.79 -14.06 7.78
C LEU A 48 1.02 -13.45 6.61
N GLU A 49 0.19 -14.23 5.93
CA GLU A 49 -0.69 -13.74 4.86
C GLU A 49 -1.66 -12.67 5.36
N LEU A 50 -2.24 -12.88 6.55
CA LEU A 50 -3.11 -11.89 7.18
C LEU A 50 -2.34 -10.59 7.49
N MET A 51 -1.11 -10.69 7.99
CA MET A 51 -0.24 -9.53 8.23
C MET A 51 0.10 -8.79 6.95
N GLU A 52 0.42 -9.50 5.87
CA GLU A 52 0.72 -8.90 4.56
C GLU A 52 -0.51 -8.21 3.97
N SER A 53 -1.67 -8.87 4.01
CA SER A 53 -2.94 -8.29 3.55
C SER A 53 -3.31 -7.05 4.36
N GLN A 54 -3.08 -7.07 5.68
CA GLN A 54 -3.30 -5.93 6.55
C GLN A 54 -2.32 -4.78 6.22
N ALA A 55 -1.03 -5.07 6.01
CA ALA A 55 -0.05 -4.07 5.62
C ALA A 55 -0.40 -3.40 4.28
N SER A 56 -0.82 -4.20 3.28
CA SER A 56 -1.30 -3.68 2.00
C SER A 56 -2.55 -2.79 2.16
N SER A 57 -3.48 -3.19 3.01
CA SER A 57 -4.68 -2.40 3.31
C SER A 57 -4.32 -1.06 3.97
N PHE A 58 -3.35 -1.07 4.91
CA PHE A 58 -2.84 0.16 5.52
C PHE A 58 -2.18 1.09 4.50
N ALA A 59 -1.36 0.56 3.59
CA ALA A 59 -0.74 1.36 2.54
C ALA A 59 -1.79 2.06 1.66
N LYS A 60 -2.86 1.35 1.28
CA LYS A 60 -3.96 1.91 0.50
C LYS A 60 -4.76 2.99 1.25
N VAL A 61 -4.94 2.83 2.57
CA VAL A 61 -5.59 3.84 3.41
C VAL A 61 -4.73 5.09 3.52
N LEU A 62 -3.41 4.94 3.69
CA LEU A 62 -2.47 6.05 3.73
C LEU A 62 -2.53 6.84 2.41
N GLU A 63 -2.44 6.14 1.28
CA GLU A 63 -2.55 6.72 -0.06
C GLU A 63 -3.87 7.49 -0.26
N THR A 64 -5.00 6.94 0.22
CA THR A 64 -6.30 7.61 0.16
C THR A 64 -6.34 8.86 1.04
N THR A 65 -5.67 8.82 2.19
CA THR A 65 -5.58 9.95 3.13
C THR A 65 -4.75 11.08 2.55
N GLU A 66 -3.59 10.76 1.96
CA GLU A 66 -2.72 11.72 1.27
C GLU A 66 -3.44 12.38 0.10
N HIS A 67 -4.13 11.59 -0.73
CA HIS A 67 -4.96 12.14 -1.82
C HIS A 67 -6.06 13.06 -1.28
N SER A 68 -6.74 12.68 -0.20
CA SER A 68 -7.77 13.52 0.42
C SER A 68 -7.18 14.83 0.95
N TYR A 69 -6.01 14.77 1.57
CA TYR A 69 -5.31 15.95 2.04
C TYR A 69 -4.89 16.87 0.89
N ALA A 70 -4.33 16.32 -0.19
CA ALA A 70 -4.00 17.09 -1.39
C ALA A 70 -5.22 17.76 -2.02
N THR A 71 -6.36 17.06 -2.11
CA THR A 71 -7.61 17.68 -2.59
C THR A 71 -8.11 18.81 -1.69
N SER A 72 -7.80 18.78 -0.39
CA SER A 72 -8.14 19.88 0.52
C SER A 72 -7.28 21.13 0.32
N LEU A 73 -6.13 20.99 -0.36
CA LEU A 73 -5.26 22.11 -0.71
C LEU A 73 -5.74 22.87 -1.95
N LEU A 74 -6.62 22.27 -2.77
CA LEU A 74 -7.19 22.95 -3.93
C LEU A 74 -7.84 24.27 -3.51
N GLY A 75 -7.45 25.36 -4.18
CA GLY A 75 -7.91 26.71 -3.89
C GLY A 75 -7.29 27.36 -2.65
N LYS A 76 -6.42 26.67 -1.91
CA LYS A 76 -5.61 27.26 -0.82
C LYS A 76 -4.30 27.80 -1.38
N GLU A 77 -3.78 28.82 -0.69
CA GLU A 77 -2.47 29.38 -0.99
C GLU A 77 -1.40 28.55 -0.25
N VAL A 78 -0.43 28.03 -0.99
CA VAL A 78 0.65 27.21 -0.45
C VAL A 78 2.00 27.82 -0.80
N SER A 79 2.93 27.74 0.15
CA SER A 79 4.35 28.01 -0.08
C SER A 79 5.08 26.69 -0.21
N PHE A 80 5.87 26.52 -1.27
CA PHE A 80 6.61 25.29 -1.55
C PHE A 80 8.07 25.58 -1.87
N TYR A 81 8.93 24.61 -1.56
CA TYR A 81 10.34 24.67 -1.89
C TYR A 81 10.58 24.23 -3.33
N PHE A 82 11.48 24.91 -4.02
CA PHE A 82 11.96 24.49 -5.33
C PHE A 82 13.46 24.75 -5.45
N ASN A 83 14.14 23.88 -6.19
CA ASN A 83 15.54 24.09 -6.51
C ASN A 83 15.65 25.05 -7.70
N THR A 84 16.39 26.13 -7.52
CA THR A 84 16.78 27.02 -8.62
C THR A 84 17.86 26.36 -9.48
N GLU A 85 18.09 26.86 -10.70
CA GLU A 85 19.14 26.32 -11.59
C GLU A 85 20.56 26.37 -10.98
N SER A 86 20.78 27.18 -9.93
CA SER A 86 22.04 27.22 -9.16
C SER A 86 22.13 26.16 -8.04
N GLY A 87 21.08 25.37 -7.82
CA GLY A 87 21.01 24.39 -6.74
C GLY A 87 20.69 24.98 -5.36
N GLU A 88 20.22 26.23 -5.30
CA GLU A 88 19.79 26.88 -4.07
C GLU A 88 18.29 26.62 -3.83
N LEU A 89 17.95 26.27 -2.60
CA LEU A 89 16.57 26.01 -2.17
C LEU A 89 15.85 27.35 -1.98
N ASP A 90 14.90 27.64 -2.85
CA ASP A 90 14.09 28.87 -2.77
C ASP A 90 12.62 28.51 -2.48
N THR A 91 11.85 29.48 -2.01
CA THR A 91 10.42 29.32 -1.68
C THR A 91 9.56 30.12 -2.63
N ALA A 92 8.58 29.46 -3.25
CA ALA A 92 7.56 30.14 -4.05
C ALA A 92 6.20 29.98 -3.38
N THR A 93 5.34 30.99 -3.57
CA THR A 93 3.96 30.97 -3.06
C THR A 93 2.99 31.02 -4.23
N GLY A 94 1.92 30.24 -4.16
CA GLY A 94 0.88 30.22 -5.17
C GLY A 94 -0.37 29.47 -4.72
N VAL A 95 -1.45 29.60 -5.49
CA VAL A 95 -2.73 28.92 -5.21
C VAL A 95 -2.74 27.58 -5.93
N VAL A 96 -3.13 26.51 -5.24
CA VAL A 96 -3.22 25.18 -5.87
C VAL A 96 -4.46 25.13 -6.76
N ASP A 97 -4.24 24.99 -8.06
CA ASP A 97 -5.31 24.91 -9.06
C ASP A 97 -5.63 23.46 -9.45
N LEU A 98 -4.65 22.56 -9.35
CA LEU A 98 -4.76 21.17 -9.78
C LEU A 98 -4.04 20.23 -8.82
N VAL A 99 -4.67 19.09 -8.56
CA VAL A 99 -4.06 17.92 -7.91
C VAL A 99 -4.08 16.81 -8.94
N THR A 100 -2.92 16.26 -9.26
CA THR A 100 -2.78 15.12 -10.16
C THR A 100 -1.98 14.02 -9.50
N ARG A 101 -2.20 12.81 -9.97
CA ARG A 101 -1.40 11.65 -9.58
C ARG A 101 -0.42 11.34 -10.71
N GLY A 102 0.86 11.39 -10.39
CA GLY A 102 1.93 11.02 -11.31
C GLY A 102 1.87 9.55 -11.68
N THR A 103 2.53 9.19 -12.78
CA THR A 103 2.68 7.79 -13.25
C THR A 103 3.35 6.88 -12.22
N ASP A 104 4.13 7.46 -11.30
CA ASP A 104 4.84 6.76 -10.24
C ASP A 104 4.00 6.59 -8.95
N GLY A 105 2.76 7.11 -8.95
CA GLY A 105 1.84 7.06 -7.80
C GLY A 105 1.91 8.28 -6.89
N GLU A 106 2.93 9.12 -7.04
CA GLU A 106 3.15 10.35 -6.28
C GLU A 106 2.05 11.39 -6.52
N ILE A 107 1.63 12.09 -5.46
CA ILE A 107 0.67 13.18 -5.55
C ILE A 107 1.40 14.48 -5.89
N GLN A 108 1.03 15.05 -7.02
CA GLN A 108 1.59 16.29 -7.53
C GLN A 108 0.55 17.42 -7.46
N LEU A 109 1.00 18.57 -6.97
CA LEU A 109 0.23 19.80 -6.89
C LEU A 109 0.69 20.74 -7.99
N SER A 110 -0.23 21.47 -8.61
CA SER A 110 0.12 22.53 -9.56
C SER A 110 -0.45 23.88 -9.13
N THR A 111 0.40 24.89 -9.20
CA THR A 111 0.05 26.32 -9.05
C THR A 111 0.36 27.02 -10.37
N GLY A 112 -0.67 27.34 -11.16
CA GLY A 112 -0.48 27.82 -12.53
C GLY A 112 0.41 26.88 -13.36
N ASP A 113 1.58 27.38 -13.79
CA ASP A 113 2.52 26.65 -14.67
C ASP A 113 3.56 25.79 -13.91
N ARG A 114 3.53 25.77 -12.57
CA ARG A 114 4.50 25.03 -11.75
C ARG A 114 3.85 23.82 -11.10
N THR A 115 4.50 22.67 -11.24
CA THR A 115 4.13 21.42 -10.56
C THR A 115 5.19 21.04 -9.54
N PHE A 116 4.78 20.63 -8.35
CA PHE A 116 5.65 20.26 -7.23
C PHE A 116 5.05 19.07 -6.45
N SER A 117 5.88 18.36 -5.67
CA SER A 117 5.38 17.28 -4.82
C SER A 117 4.63 17.83 -3.62
N MET A 118 3.67 17.06 -3.11
CA MET A 118 3.08 17.31 -1.80
C MET A 118 4.13 17.45 -0.69
N ASP A 119 5.25 16.74 -0.79
CA ASP A 119 6.35 16.78 0.19
C ASP A 119 7.08 18.13 0.23
N ASP A 120 7.06 18.88 -0.87
CA ASP A 120 7.77 20.16 -0.98
C ASP A 120 6.97 21.32 -0.37
N VAL A 121 5.75 21.07 0.13
CA VAL A 121 4.88 22.09 0.73
C VAL A 121 5.42 22.51 2.11
N ALA A 122 5.83 23.77 2.22
CA ALA A 122 6.35 24.37 3.44
C ALA A 122 5.26 24.92 4.35
N THR A 123 4.26 25.61 3.78
CA THR A 123 3.19 26.27 4.57
C THR A 123 1.92 26.37 3.76
N ILE A 124 0.77 26.26 4.43
CA ILE A 124 -0.57 26.41 3.85
C ILE A 124 -1.27 27.58 4.53
N ARG A 125 -1.80 28.51 3.74
CA ARG A 125 -2.60 29.64 4.19
C ARG A 125 -4.01 29.57 3.60
N GLU A 126 -4.99 29.87 4.42
CA GLU A 126 -6.38 30.01 3.99
C GLU A 126 -6.60 31.44 3.47
N LEU A 127 -7.20 31.57 2.28
CA LEU A 127 -7.55 32.84 1.64
C LEU A 127 -8.81 33.45 2.26
#